data_AF-A0A3C0ZU25-F1
#
_entry.id   AF-A0A3C0ZU25-F1
#
_cell.length_a   1.000
_cell.length_b   1.000
_cell.length_c   1.000
_cell.angle_alpha   90.00
_cell.angle_beta   90.00
_cell.angle_gamma   90.00
#
_symmetry.space_group_name_H-M   'P 1'
#
loop_
_entity.id
_entity.type
_entity.pdbx_description
1 polymer ?
#
loop_
_entity_poly.entity_id
_entity_poly.type
_entity_poly.pdbx_seq_one_letter_code
_entity_poly.pdbx_strand_id
1 'polypeptide(L)'
;DQSYCIFLYTGKEKPDRLSVLEENSSGFSIAEQDLKARGPGDVFGTRQSGMPQFDLADIYEDSDLLKAASACADEILLNNPEFRLSEERRIDFGTI
;
A
#
# COMPACT_ATOMS: atom_id res chain seq x y z
N ASP A 1 5.18 17.98 24.23
CA ASP A 1 6.41 18.33 23.49
C ASP A 1 6.16 18.46 22.01
N GLN A 2 6.81 19.42 21.37
CA GLN A 2 6.72 19.63 19.91
C GLN A 2 7.99 19.08 19.26
N SER A 3 7.82 18.34 18.18
CA SER A 3 8.92 17.78 17.38
C SER A 3 8.99 18.51 16.05
N TYR A 4 10.21 18.81 15.60
CA TYR A 4 10.44 19.54 14.36
C TYR A 4 11.29 18.70 13.41
N CYS A 5 10.91 18.69 12.13
CA CYS A 5 11.69 18.13 11.04
C CYS A 5 12.01 19.26 10.06
N ILE A 6 13.28 19.46 9.74
CA ILE A 6 13.74 20.54 8.87
C ILE A 6 14.35 19.90 7.63
N PHE A 7 13.81 20.24 6.45
CA PHE A 7 14.38 19.83 5.18
C PHE A 7 15.32 20.90 4.63
N LEU A 8 16.56 20.51 4.32
CA LEU A 8 17.57 21.36 3.70
C LEU A 8 17.80 20.88 2.27
N TYR A 9 17.68 21.80 1.29
CA TYR A 9 17.89 21.50 -0.11
C TYR A 9 18.75 22.57 -0.78
N THR A 10 19.69 22.16 -1.62
CA THR A 10 20.56 23.04 -2.39
C THR A 10 20.44 22.71 -3.89
N GLY A 11 19.75 23.57 -4.63
CA GLY A 11 19.52 23.41 -6.06
C GLY A 11 18.67 24.54 -6.62
N LYS A 12 18.58 24.64 -7.95
CA LYS A 12 17.80 25.71 -8.60
C LYS A 12 16.29 25.46 -8.59
N GLU A 13 15.87 24.20 -8.61
CA GLU A 13 14.46 23.79 -8.61
C GLU A 13 14.21 22.80 -7.47
N LYS A 14 13.10 22.98 -6.76
CA LYS A 14 12.70 22.12 -5.65
C LYS A 14 12.30 20.74 -6.20
N PRO A 15 12.75 19.61 -5.61
CA PRO A 15 12.29 18.30 -6.03
C PRO A 15 10.81 18.11 -5.68
N ASP A 16 10.01 17.55 -6.58
CA ASP A 16 8.58 17.31 -6.36
C ASP A 16 8.30 16.52 -5.08
N ARG A 17 9.17 15.55 -4.76
CA ARG A 17 9.09 14.76 -3.52
C ARG A 17 9.12 15.61 -2.25
N LEU A 18 9.81 16.74 -2.28
CA LEU A 18 9.90 17.63 -1.13
C LEU A 18 8.60 18.42 -0.93
N SER A 19 7.88 18.72 -2.01
CA SER A 19 6.56 19.35 -1.95
C SER A 19 5.52 18.38 -1.37
N VAL A 20 5.56 17.09 -1.78
CA VAL A 20 4.71 16.04 -1.20
C VAL A 20 4.83 15.97 0.32
N LEU A 21 6.06 16.02 0.85
CA LEU A 21 6.33 15.94 2.29
C LEU A 21 5.96 17.22 3.06
N GLU A 22 5.94 18.37 2.40
CA GLU A 22 5.53 19.64 3.02
C GLU A 22 4.00 19.79 3.07
N GLU A 23 3.32 19.34 2.01
CA GLU A 23 1.87 19.50 1.85
C GLU A 23 1.06 18.42 2.59
N ASN A 24 1.69 17.30 2.99
CA ASN A 24 1.01 16.14 3.56
C ASN A 24 1.59 15.76 4.91
N SER A 25 0.72 15.63 5.92
CA SER A 25 1.07 15.15 7.26
C SER A 25 0.66 13.70 7.52
N SER A 26 -0.07 13.08 6.58
CA SER A 26 -0.51 11.69 6.65
C SER A 26 0.47 10.76 5.92
N GLY A 27 0.94 9.72 6.61
CA GLY A 27 1.81 8.70 6.04
C GLY A 27 1.18 7.95 4.86
N PHE A 28 -0.14 7.76 4.87
CA PHE A 28 -0.86 7.12 3.76
C PHE A 28 -0.85 7.98 2.50
N SER A 29 -1.11 9.28 2.63
CA SER A 29 -1.12 10.21 1.48
C SER A 29 0.26 10.36 0.86
N ILE A 30 1.31 10.36 1.70
CA ILE A 30 2.69 10.34 1.23
C ILE A 30 3.00 9.03 0.49
N ALA A 31 2.57 7.88 1.02
CA ALA A 31 2.80 6.58 0.40
C ALA A 31 2.08 6.45 -0.96
N GLU A 32 0.84 6.94 -1.06
CA GLU A 32 0.10 6.94 -2.32
C GLU A 32 0.79 7.81 -3.39
N GLN A 33 1.28 9.00 -3.00
CA GLN A 33 2.01 9.88 -3.91
C GLN A 33 3.38 9.31 -4.29
N ASP A 34 4.09 8.64 -3.39
CA ASP A 34 5.35 7.96 -3.70
C ASP A 34 5.11 6.80 -4.69
N LEU A 35 4.04 6.02 -4.49
CA LEU A 35 3.62 4.96 -5.41
C LEU A 35 3.26 5.52 -6.79
N LYS A 36 2.52 6.63 -6.87
CA LYS A 36 2.22 7.31 -8.14
C LYS A 36 3.47 7.82 -8.83
N ALA A 37 4.38 8.45 -8.09
CA ALA A 37 5.60 9.05 -8.64
C ALA A 37 6.64 8.02 -9.10
N ARG A 38 6.73 6.88 -8.40
CA ARG A 38 7.63 5.77 -8.79
C ARG A 38 6.99 4.81 -9.79
N GLY A 39 5.67 4.88 -9.95
CA GLY A 39 4.87 3.79 -10.50
C GLY A 39 4.77 2.63 -9.51
N PRO A 40 3.93 1.61 -9.78
CA PRO A 40 3.80 0.44 -8.92
C PRO A 40 5.14 -0.29 -8.67
N GLY A 41 6.15 -0.03 -9.52
CA GLY A 41 7.38 -0.78 -9.53
C GLY A 41 7.11 -2.28 -9.73
N ASP A 42 8.12 -3.07 -9.40
CA ASP A 42 7.96 -4.47 -9.09
C ASP A 42 7.46 -4.50 -7.63
N VAL A 43 6.14 -4.51 -7.41
CA VAL A 43 5.50 -4.54 -6.07
C VAL A 43 6.12 -5.63 -5.18
N PHE A 44 6.71 -6.67 -5.77
CA PHE A 44 7.44 -7.75 -5.11
C PHE A 44 8.96 -7.75 -5.33
N GLY A 45 9.46 -6.94 -6.27
CA GLY A 45 10.84 -6.47 -6.35
C GLY A 45 11.92 -7.50 -6.11
N THR A 46 11.80 -8.74 -6.63
CA THR A 46 12.78 -9.85 -6.54
C THR A 46 13.54 -10.13 -5.21
N ARG A 47 13.26 -9.42 -4.10
CA ARG A 47 13.83 -9.56 -2.74
C ARG A 47 13.46 -8.33 -1.91
N GLN A 48 12.22 -8.24 -1.45
CA GLN A 48 11.98 -7.61 -0.16
C GLN A 48 12.09 -8.70 0.91
N SER A 49 13.02 -8.52 1.86
CA SER A 49 13.16 -9.39 3.02
C SER A 49 11.92 -9.24 3.90
N GLY A 50 10.86 -10.01 3.62
CA GLY A 50 9.65 -10.02 4.45
C GLY A 50 8.34 -10.43 3.78
N MET A 51 8.25 -10.57 2.45
CA MET A 51 7.00 -11.01 1.82
C MET A 51 6.84 -12.54 1.86
N PRO A 52 5.66 -13.08 2.22
CA PRO A 52 5.36 -14.50 2.03
C PRO A 52 5.42 -14.80 0.53
N GLN A 53 6.30 -15.71 0.15
CA GLN A 53 6.31 -16.24 -1.20
C GLN A 53 5.04 -17.09 -1.35
N PHE A 54 4.10 -16.68 -2.21
CA PHE A 54 2.97 -17.53 -2.55
C PHE A 54 3.52 -18.69 -3.42
N ASP A 55 3.45 -19.92 -2.89
CA ASP A 55 3.96 -21.10 -3.59
C ASP A 55 3.15 -21.47 -4.85
N LEU A 56 1.98 -20.87 -5.06
CA LEU A 56 0.96 -21.37 -5.98
C LEU A 56 0.42 -20.36 -7.02
N ALA A 57 0.60 -19.05 -6.84
CA ALA A 57 -0.10 -18.03 -7.63
C ALA A 57 0.82 -16.85 -7.97
N ASP A 58 0.74 -16.37 -9.21
CA ASP A 58 1.43 -15.17 -9.66
C ASP A 58 0.49 -13.99 -9.50
N ILE A 59 0.75 -13.13 -8.53
CA ILE A 59 -0.10 -11.98 -8.20
C ILE A 59 -0.30 -11.00 -9.38
N TYR A 60 0.58 -11.01 -10.38
CA TYR A 60 0.44 -10.19 -11.57
C TYR A 60 -0.57 -10.79 -12.55
N GLU A 61 -0.44 -12.09 -12.87
CA GLU A 61 -1.39 -12.78 -13.76
C GLU A 61 -2.75 -12.98 -13.08
N ASP A 62 -2.75 -13.21 -11.76
CA ASP A 62 -3.93 -13.53 -10.98
C ASP A 62 -4.58 -12.29 -10.32
N SER A 63 -4.15 -11.08 -10.68
CA SER A 63 -4.65 -9.84 -10.07
C SER A 63 -6.17 -9.67 -10.16
N ASP A 64 -6.77 -10.02 -11.30
CA ASP A 64 -8.23 -10.00 -11.49
C ASP A 64 -8.94 -11.06 -10.64
N LEU A 65 -8.32 -12.24 -10.48
CA LEU A 65 -8.84 -13.32 -9.64
C LEU A 65 -8.80 -12.91 -8.16
N LEU A 66 -7.73 -12.26 -7.72
CA LEU A 66 -7.58 -11.76 -6.36
C LEU A 66 -8.57 -10.64 -6.06
N LYS A 67 -8.83 -9.75 -7.02
CA LYS A 67 -9.88 -8.72 -6.91
C LYS A 67 -11.26 -9.34 -6.78
N ALA A 68 -11.57 -10.35 -7.59
CA ALA A 68 -12.84 -11.07 -7.50
C ALA A 68 -12.99 -11.81 -6.16
N ALA A 69 -11.93 -12.46 -5.67
CA ALA A 69 -11.90 -13.12 -4.37
C ALA A 69 -12.10 -12.14 -3.22
N SER A 70 -11.47 -10.96 -3.27
CA SER A 70 -11.65 -9.90 -2.27
C SER A 70 -13.10 -9.41 -2.23
N ALA A 71 -13.71 -9.15 -3.39
CA ALA A 71 -15.10 -8.72 -3.46
C ALA A 71 -16.06 -9.78 -2.90
N CYS A 72 -15.81 -11.06 -3.20
CA CYS A 72 -16.58 -12.17 -2.64
C CYS A 72 -16.45 -12.25 -1.12
N ALA A 73 -15.23 -12.09 -0.59
CA ALA A 73 -14.99 -12.07 0.85
C ALA A 73 -15.73 -10.91 1.54
N ASP A 74 -15.73 -9.72 0.93
CA ASP A 74 -16.45 -8.56 1.46
C ASP A 74 -17.98 -8.79 1.50
N GLU A 75 -18.55 -9.40 0.46
CA GLU A 75 -19.97 -9.80 0.46
C GLU A 75 -20.28 -10.82 1.55
N ILE A 76 -19.42 -11.81 1.75
CA ILE A 76 -19.59 -12.81 2.81
C ILE A 76 -19.55 -12.14 4.19
N LEU A 77 -18.59 -11.24 4.43
CA LEU A 77 -18.45 -10.51 5.68
C LEU A 77 -19.59 -9.51 5.94
N LEU A 78 -20.19 -8.96 4.88
CA LEU A 78 -21.38 -8.10 4.99
C LEU A 78 -22.60 -8.90 5.45
N ASN A 79 -22.78 -10.09 4.88
CA ASN A 79 -23.95 -10.93 5.14
C ASN A 79 -23.82 -11.82 6.39
N ASN A 80 -22.60 -11.99 6.91
CA ASN A 80 -22.30 -12.85 8.07
C ASN A 80 -21.39 -12.09 9.05
N PRO A 81 -21.93 -11.11 9.81
CA PRO A 81 -21.16 -10.24 10.70
C PRO A 81 -20.38 -11.00 11.79
N GLU A 82 -20.80 -12.22 12.12
CA GLU A 82 -20.13 -13.12 13.06
C GLU A 82 -18.75 -13.59 12.60
N PHE A 83 -18.48 -13.57 11.29
CA PHE A 83 -17.14 -13.87 10.76
C PHE A 83 -16.13 -12.74 10.97
N ARG A 84 -16.54 -11.59 11.53
CA ARG A 84 -15.61 -10.51 11.94
C ARG A 84 -14.77 -10.87 13.17
N LEU A 85 -14.95 -12.04 13.77
CA LEU A 85 -14.31 -12.41 15.02
C LEU A 85 -13.02 -13.22 14.81
N SER A 86 -11.98 -12.53 14.36
CA SER A 86 -10.61 -12.65 14.87
C SER A 86 -9.77 -11.56 14.19
N GLU A 87 -9.28 -10.57 14.94
CA GLU A 87 -8.52 -9.40 14.43
C GLU A 87 -7.21 -9.75 13.69
N GLU A 88 -6.83 -11.03 13.55
CA GLU A 88 -5.47 -11.41 13.18
C GLU A 88 -5.23 -11.72 11.70
N ARG A 89 -6.23 -11.72 10.81
CA ARG A 89 -6.00 -12.09 9.39
C ARG A 89 -6.83 -11.32 8.37
N ARG A 90 -6.92 -9.99 8.50
CA ARG A 90 -7.33 -9.16 7.35
C ARG A 90 -6.15 -9.00 6.42
N ILE A 91 -6.05 -9.86 5.39
CA ILE A 91 -5.20 -9.56 4.24
C ILE A 91 -6.03 -8.69 3.31
N ASP A 92 -5.75 -7.39 3.34
CA ASP A 92 -6.39 -6.41 2.47
C ASP A 92 -5.70 -6.43 1.10
N PHE A 93 -6.35 -7.05 0.11
CA PHE A 93 -5.87 -7.05 -1.28
C PHE A 93 -6.31 -5.79 -2.04
N GLY A 94 -6.98 -4.83 -1.38
CA GLY A 94 -7.53 -3.61 -1.98
C GLY A 94 -6.50 -2.54 -2.37
N THR A 95 -5.21 -2.84 -2.31
CA THR A 95 -4.13 -1.95 -2.81
C THR A 95 -3.33 -2.65 -3.92
N ILE A 96 -4.02 -3.24 -4.90
CA ILE A 96 -3.47 -3.62 -6.22
C ILE A 96 -4.03 -2.71 -7.31
#